data_AF-A0A6P8LPE7-F1
#
_entry.id   AF-A0A6P8LPE7-F1
#
_cell.length_a   1.000
_cell.length_b   1.000
_cell.length_c   1.000
_cell.angle_alpha   90.00
_cell.angle_beta   90.00
_cell.angle_gamma   90.00
#
_symmetry.space_group_name_H-M   'P 1'
#
loop_
_entity.id
_entity.type
_entity.pdbx_description
1 polymer ?
#
loop_
_entity_poly.entity_id
_entity_poly.type
_entity_poly.pdbx_seq_one_letter_code
_entity_poly.pdbx_strand_id
1 'polypeptide(L)'
;MEVMEIEVEEGEAQMEHVVEGHSEESDNDNADDLEIQVQTEDTKDNDENESKAKKAKETTLNESDVDSDQSCPICMDLWTSSGDHRLCCLRCGHLFGYSCILRWLQTSCTSGNRRCPQCNRRAAVKDIRMLYAKKLTSIDTSELDKLKEQLNNVSSEKNRIEMELSKYTLRQKLFEQQIASMRNRISELESQQSEINVHSCQKISKHMIKKFHLDRSIEICKDGGCRVLDYNPWFGFLVVSQKSTNMLFSGYGIKKIDSDKFQPRQFILLHNQVIRDITFNTTQHSLLLSVGFDKCAKLMDIQNHIILHTYQTGSPLWSCCWSGNNSNVFFAGAQNGSITQFDIRQTSGAVETLDNAGDRSPVVSLATVPFNPGSGISRGGFIACHLSTCYAYEQKDSKYLPKQIFLEGPFISVCYDQKNNHTLISSRPNARQPHARHIVCTIEKDSEESTICNVVHTFHAGNSQQLLSRPCYLNIENDTLVAAYQESSTSISLWSVSTGKQVNSLPVSDPVVDMCAVDVSNNLYLATLSSKKVRIYNHG
;
A
#
# COMPACT_ATOMS: atom_id res chain seq x y z
N MET A 1 63.49 -32.61 -1.49
CA MET A 1 63.37 -31.16 -1.27
C MET A 1 61.89 -30.85 -1.23
N GLU A 2 61.26 -31.21 -0.13
CA GLU A 2 61.17 -30.46 1.14
C GLU A 2 60.02 -29.47 1.11
N VAL A 3 59.18 -29.70 2.11
CA VAL A 3 57.88 -29.13 2.45
C VAL A 3 58.09 -27.76 3.09
N MET A 4 57.15 -26.84 2.90
CA MET A 4 56.90 -25.78 3.88
C MET A 4 55.40 -25.46 3.92
N GLU A 5 54.74 -26.11 4.88
CA GLU A 5 53.49 -25.67 5.50
C GLU A 5 53.81 -24.43 6.35
N ILE A 6 52.89 -23.46 6.39
CA ILE A 6 52.93 -22.36 7.35
C ILE A 6 51.65 -22.45 8.18
N GLU A 7 51.85 -22.88 9.42
CA GLU A 7 50.91 -22.81 10.55
C GLU A 7 50.70 -21.35 10.96
N VAL A 8 49.48 -21.01 11.39
CA VAL A 8 49.22 -19.82 12.19
C VAL A 8 48.38 -20.26 13.38
N GLU A 9 49.00 -20.18 14.57
CA GLU A 9 48.48 -20.58 15.87
C GLU A 9 47.39 -19.64 16.42
N GLU A 10 46.56 -20.25 17.26
CA GLU A 10 45.53 -19.69 18.11
C GLU A 10 46.12 -18.84 19.26
N GLY A 11 45.40 -17.78 19.63
CA GLY A 11 45.65 -17.01 20.85
C GLY A 11 44.35 -16.86 21.63
N GLU A 12 44.20 -17.65 22.70
CA GLU A 12 43.15 -17.55 23.69
C GLU A 12 43.39 -16.34 24.62
N ALA A 13 42.31 -15.63 24.98
CA ALA A 13 42.28 -14.72 26.12
C ALA A 13 41.04 -15.03 26.97
N GLN A 14 41.29 -15.59 28.15
CA GLN A 14 40.33 -15.84 29.23
C GLN A 14 40.06 -14.53 29.98
N MET A 15 38.81 -14.33 30.45
CA MET A 15 38.54 -13.45 31.58
C MET A 15 37.35 -13.94 32.38
N GLU A 16 37.49 -13.83 33.70
CA GLU A 16 36.89 -14.66 34.75
C GLU A 16 35.46 -14.27 35.17
N HIS A 17 34.86 -15.25 35.85
CA HIS A 17 33.63 -15.22 36.66
C HIS A 17 33.62 -14.12 37.73
N VAL A 18 32.44 -13.50 37.93
CA VAL A 18 31.97 -13.07 39.26
C VAL A 18 30.51 -13.48 39.42
N VAL A 19 30.25 -14.25 40.47
CA VAL A 19 28.94 -14.67 40.98
C VAL A 19 28.71 -13.92 42.29
N GLU A 20 27.51 -13.39 42.49
CA GLU A 20 26.81 -13.16 43.78
C GLU A 20 25.52 -12.37 43.43
N GLY A 21 24.33 -12.61 43.96
CA GLY A 21 23.82 -13.53 44.96
C GLY A 21 22.28 -13.43 44.97
N HIS A 22 21.62 -14.47 45.48
CA HIS A 22 20.19 -14.53 45.73
C HIS A 22 19.75 -13.55 46.83
N SER A 23 18.52 -13.02 46.70
CA SER A 23 17.65 -12.77 47.85
C SER A 23 16.19 -12.92 47.43
N GLU A 24 15.55 -13.96 47.96
CA GLU A 24 14.11 -14.10 48.10
C GLU A 24 13.60 -13.05 49.09
N GLU A 25 12.42 -12.47 48.85
CA GLU A 25 11.37 -12.32 49.86
C GLU A 25 10.09 -11.73 49.24
N SER A 26 9.00 -12.05 49.93
CA SER A 26 7.62 -12.11 49.54
C SER A 26 6.80 -10.85 49.88
N ASP A 27 5.54 -10.91 49.43
CA ASP A 27 4.32 -10.42 50.08
C ASP A 27 3.67 -9.07 49.68
N ASN A 28 2.39 -9.28 49.33
CA ASN A 28 1.18 -8.58 49.73
C ASN A 28 0.59 -7.42 48.90
N ASP A 29 -0.58 -7.77 48.35
CA ASP A 29 -1.83 -7.02 48.18
C ASP A 29 -2.01 -5.76 49.06
N ASN A 30 -2.37 -4.64 48.44
CA ASN A 30 -3.73 -4.11 48.50
C ASN A 30 -3.94 -2.86 47.64
N ALA A 31 -5.20 -2.69 47.25
CA ALA A 31 -5.77 -1.62 46.43
C ALA A 31 -5.67 -0.22 47.06
N ASP A 32 -5.64 0.83 46.22
CA ASP A 32 -6.75 1.79 46.13
C ASP A 32 -6.57 2.84 45.01
N ASP A 33 -7.74 3.25 44.51
CA ASP A 33 -8.13 4.39 43.68
C ASP A 33 -7.14 5.55 43.52
N LEU A 34 -7.05 6.10 42.29
CA LEU A 34 -6.71 7.51 42.07
C LEU A 34 -7.28 8.04 40.75
N GLU A 35 -8.20 8.99 40.90
CA GLU A 35 -8.84 9.82 39.88
C GLU A 35 -7.82 10.61 39.04
N ILE A 36 -8.03 10.72 37.72
CA ILE A 36 -7.28 11.65 36.86
C ILE A 36 -8.17 12.85 36.54
N GLN A 37 -7.89 13.97 37.22
CA GLN A 37 -8.37 15.31 36.88
C GLN A 37 -7.59 15.86 35.67
N VAL A 38 -8.33 16.35 34.67
CA VAL A 38 -7.82 17.05 33.49
C VAL A 38 -7.43 18.47 33.88
N GLN A 39 -6.16 18.82 33.68
CA GLN A 39 -5.63 20.18 33.84
C GLN A 39 -5.95 21.03 32.61
N THR A 40 -6.59 22.17 32.85
CA THR A 40 -6.68 23.32 31.94
C THR A 40 -5.65 24.37 32.38
N GLU A 41 -4.75 24.77 31.49
CA GLU A 41 -3.84 25.89 31.74
C GLU A 41 -4.41 27.19 31.14
N ASP A 42 -4.79 28.10 32.03
CA ASP A 42 -4.90 29.54 31.81
C ASP A 42 -3.50 30.18 31.96
N THR A 43 -3.17 31.18 31.15
CA THR A 43 -2.12 32.15 31.49
C THR A 43 -2.55 33.56 31.10
N LYS A 44 -2.67 34.42 32.11
CA LYS A 44 -2.90 35.87 32.01
C LYS A 44 -1.61 36.64 32.26
N ASP A 45 -1.45 37.68 31.46
CA ASP A 45 -0.98 39.05 31.72
C ASP A 45 0.14 39.31 32.74
N ASN A 46 1.13 40.09 32.28
CA ASN A 46 1.91 40.98 33.15
C ASN A 46 2.15 42.32 32.45
N ASP A 47 1.66 43.37 33.09
CA ASP A 47 1.79 44.78 32.71
C ASP A 47 3.06 45.43 33.27
N GLU A 48 3.58 46.36 32.46
CA GLU A 48 4.19 47.66 32.76
C GLU A 48 5.36 47.81 33.76
N ASN A 49 6.41 48.49 33.28
CA ASN A 49 7.16 49.43 34.12
C ASN A 49 7.56 50.68 33.31
N GLU A 50 7.24 51.84 33.89
CA GLU A 50 7.23 53.18 33.28
C GLU A 50 8.46 54.02 33.69
N SER A 51 8.59 55.19 33.05
CA SER A 51 9.42 56.38 33.36
C SER A 51 10.74 56.53 32.57
N LYS A 52 11.13 57.68 31.96
CA LYS A 52 10.80 59.11 32.19
C LYS A 52 11.28 60.03 31.03
N ALA A 53 10.46 61.02 30.68
CA ALA A 53 10.75 62.46 30.46
C ALA A 53 11.52 63.05 29.23
N LYS A 54 10.76 63.86 28.46
CA LYS A 54 10.96 65.30 28.05
C LYS A 54 11.76 65.71 26.77
N LYS A 55 10.99 66.39 25.89
CA LYS A 55 11.20 67.67 25.14
C LYS A 55 11.89 67.70 23.73
N ALA A 56 11.02 68.05 22.75
CA ALA A 56 11.08 69.12 21.73
C ALA A 56 12.08 69.12 20.56
N LYS A 57 11.54 69.55 19.39
CA LYS A 57 12.14 69.91 18.08
C LYS A 57 12.61 68.73 17.22
N GLU A 58 12.53 68.72 15.89
CA GLU A 58 11.99 69.61 14.84
C GLU A 58 11.92 68.75 13.57
N THR A 59 10.90 69.00 12.75
CA THR A 59 10.93 69.00 11.27
C THR A 59 11.70 67.90 10.52
N THR A 60 10.97 67.01 9.85
CA THR A 60 11.19 66.66 8.43
C THR A 60 9.90 66.08 7.89
N LEU A 61 9.04 66.95 7.37
CA LEU A 61 7.96 66.54 6.47
C LEU A 61 8.64 66.02 5.21
N ASN A 62 8.51 64.72 4.94
CA ASN A 62 8.76 64.18 3.62
C ASN A 62 7.77 64.84 2.65
N GLU A 63 8.30 65.71 1.79
CA GLU A 63 7.64 66.21 0.59
C GLU A 63 7.45 65.05 -0.40
N SER A 64 6.40 64.24 -0.23
CA SER A 64 6.04 63.29 -1.28
C SER A 64 4.62 62.72 -1.14
N ASP A 65 3.63 63.54 -0.82
CA ASP A 65 2.23 63.27 -1.19
C ASP A 65 1.43 64.56 -1.01
N VAL A 66 1.42 65.40 -2.04
CA VAL A 66 0.38 66.42 -2.17
C VAL A 66 -0.91 65.63 -2.39
N ASP A 67 -1.65 65.43 -1.30
CA ASP A 67 -2.99 64.82 -1.28
C ASP A 67 -3.81 65.41 -2.44
N SER A 68 -3.91 64.67 -3.55
CA SER A 68 -4.55 65.12 -4.80
C SER A 68 -6.02 65.50 -4.59
N ASP A 69 -6.55 65.09 -3.45
CA ASP A 69 -7.94 65.22 -3.02
C ASP A 69 -8.25 66.61 -2.46
N GLN A 70 -7.25 67.48 -2.26
CA GLN A 70 -7.41 68.84 -1.74
C GLN A 70 -7.02 69.94 -2.75
N SER A 71 -6.69 69.56 -3.99
CA SER A 71 -6.26 70.50 -5.02
C SER A 71 -7.19 70.51 -6.23
N CYS A 72 -7.19 71.65 -6.93
CA CYS A 72 -7.97 71.84 -8.14
C CYS A 72 -7.39 71.00 -9.29
N PRO A 73 -8.14 70.07 -9.91
CA PRO A 73 -7.60 69.20 -10.95
C PRO A 73 -7.24 69.93 -12.26
N ILE A 74 -7.56 71.23 -12.39
CA ILE A 74 -7.24 72.04 -13.58
C ILE A 74 -5.85 72.70 -13.46
N CYS A 75 -5.46 73.15 -12.27
CA CYS A 75 -4.18 73.86 -12.06
C CYS A 75 -3.29 73.18 -11.01
N MET A 76 -3.79 72.15 -10.34
CA MET A 76 -3.15 71.42 -9.24
C MET A 76 -2.87 72.26 -7.99
N ASP A 77 -3.38 73.49 -7.90
CA ASP A 77 -3.27 74.33 -6.71
C ASP A 77 -4.33 73.98 -5.66
N LEU A 78 -4.00 74.20 -4.38
CA LEU A 78 -4.94 74.03 -3.26
C LEU A 78 -6.13 74.99 -3.38
N TRP A 79 -7.33 74.49 -3.06
CA TRP A 79 -8.52 75.35 -3.04
C TRP A 79 -8.47 76.38 -1.91
N THR A 80 -8.89 77.60 -2.20
CA THR A 80 -9.02 78.63 -1.18
C THR A 80 -10.42 78.62 -0.55
N SER A 81 -10.52 79.01 0.72
CA SER A 81 -11.81 79.17 1.39
C SER A 81 -12.53 80.47 1.02
N SER A 82 -11.82 81.42 0.39
CA SER A 82 -12.29 82.72 -0.10
C SER A 82 -11.49 83.17 -1.34
N GLY A 83 -11.98 84.16 -2.08
CA GLY A 83 -11.30 84.67 -3.28
C GLY A 83 -11.61 83.91 -4.58
N ASP A 84 -10.83 84.18 -5.63
CA ASP A 84 -11.13 83.73 -6.99
C ASP A 84 -10.88 82.24 -7.23
N HIS A 85 -9.97 81.62 -6.48
CA HIS A 85 -9.67 80.18 -6.59
C HIS A 85 -10.46 79.33 -5.58
N ARG A 86 -11.66 79.78 -5.21
CA ARG A 86 -12.49 79.12 -4.20
C ARG A 86 -13.03 77.77 -4.67
N LEU A 87 -13.15 76.82 -3.76
CA LEU A 87 -13.79 75.52 -4.03
C LEU A 87 -15.23 75.68 -4.53
N CYS A 88 -15.51 75.08 -5.68
CA CYS A 88 -16.84 75.00 -6.26
C CYS A 88 -17.07 73.63 -6.91
N CYS A 89 -18.34 73.28 -7.13
CA CYS A 89 -18.71 72.10 -7.90
C CYS A 89 -19.54 72.48 -9.12
N LEU A 90 -19.51 71.62 -10.14
CA LEU A 90 -20.50 71.64 -11.21
C LEU A 90 -21.71 70.80 -10.82
N ARG A 91 -22.83 70.95 -11.56
CA ARG A 91 -24.02 70.07 -11.42
C ARG A 91 -23.73 68.57 -11.47
N CYS A 92 -22.61 68.15 -12.05
CA CYS A 92 -22.18 66.75 -12.09
C CYS A 92 -21.48 66.25 -10.82
N GLY A 93 -21.26 67.09 -9.80
CA GLY A 93 -20.63 66.71 -8.53
C GLY A 93 -19.11 66.95 -8.47
N HIS A 94 -18.41 66.98 -9.61
CA HIS A 94 -16.97 67.23 -9.66
C HIS A 94 -16.56 68.63 -9.18
N LEU A 95 -15.40 68.67 -8.52
CA LEU A 95 -14.89 69.81 -7.74
C LEU A 95 -13.74 70.52 -8.47
N PHE A 96 -13.75 71.86 -8.42
CA PHE A 96 -12.75 72.71 -9.08
C PHE A 96 -12.56 74.02 -8.30
N GLY A 97 -11.44 74.70 -8.54
CA GLY A 97 -11.28 76.11 -8.17
C GLY A 97 -12.10 77.01 -9.10
N TYR A 98 -12.83 77.98 -8.54
CA TYR A 98 -13.82 78.79 -9.25
C TYR A 98 -13.27 79.48 -10.50
N SER A 99 -12.17 80.22 -10.38
CA SER A 99 -11.52 80.91 -11.51
C SER A 99 -11.07 79.94 -12.61
N CYS A 100 -10.60 78.75 -12.22
CA CYS A 100 -10.14 77.74 -13.15
C CYS A 100 -11.30 77.14 -13.96
N ILE A 101 -12.40 76.75 -13.31
CA ILE A 101 -13.54 76.19 -14.03
C ILE A 101 -14.32 77.28 -14.79
N LEU A 102 -14.37 78.51 -14.28
CA LEU A 102 -14.97 79.64 -14.97
C LEU A 102 -14.24 79.93 -16.28
N ARG A 103 -12.90 80.05 -16.22
CA ARG A 103 -12.04 80.23 -17.41
C ARG A 103 -12.15 79.05 -18.36
N TRP A 104 -12.20 77.82 -17.86
CA TRP A 104 -12.36 76.63 -18.70
C TRP A 104 -13.67 76.66 -19.51
N LEU A 105 -14.78 77.03 -18.88
CA LEU A 105 -16.09 77.09 -19.55
C LEU A 105 -16.23 78.31 -20.47
N GLN A 106 -15.47 79.39 -20.25
CA GLN A 106 -15.53 80.61 -21.03
C GLN A 106 -14.55 80.65 -22.20
N THR A 107 -13.33 80.15 -22.01
CA THR A 107 -12.21 80.30 -22.95
C THR A 107 -11.87 79.00 -23.65
N SER A 108 -11.89 77.87 -22.94
CA SER A 108 -11.45 76.58 -23.49
C SER A 108 -12.55 75.82 -24.22
N CYS A 109 -13.81 76.28 -24.12
CA CYS A 109 -14.97 75.64 -24.77
C CYS A 109 -15.69 76.64 -25.68
N THR A 110 -15.97 76.25 -26.94
CA THR A 110 -16.86 77.01 -27.83
C THR A 110 -18.26 77.12 -27.22
N SER A 111 -18.97 78.23 -27.45
CA SER A 111 -20.25 78.58 -26.82
C SER A 111 -21.34 77.49 -26.85
N GLY A 112 -21.29 76.56 -27.80
CA GLY A 112 -22.20 75.39 -27.92
C GLY A 112 -21.73 74.07 -27.28
N ASN A 113 -20.50 73.98 -26.76
CA ASN A 113 -19.90 72.70 -26.32
C ASN A 113 -19.16 72.78 -24.96
N ARG A 114 -19.68 73.57 -24.02
CA ARG A 114 -19.13 73.67 -22.66
C ARG A 114 -19.37 72.38 -21.85
N ARG A 115 -18.30 71.78 -21.35
CA ARG A 115 -18.32 70.47 -20.67
C ARG A 115 -17.42 70.45 -19.43
N CYS A 116 -17.78 69.59 -18.48
CA CYS A 116 -16.98 69.32 -17.29
C CYS A 116 -15.63 68.67 -17.68
N PRO A 117 -14.48 69.17 -17.19
CA PRO A 117 -13.17 68.58 -17.48
C PRO A 117 -13.02 67.10 -17.08
N GLN A 118 -13.69 66.67 -16.00
CA GLN A 118 -13.47 65.35 -15.42
C GLN A 118 -14.39 64.25 -15.98
N CYS A 119 -15.63 64.59 -16.35
CA CYS A 119 -16.62 63.60 -16.82
C CYS A 119 -17.28 63.94 -18.16
N ASN A 120 -16.88 65.06 -18.79
CA ASN A 120 -17.35 65.49 -20.11
C ASN A 120 -18.87 65.75 -20.24
N ARG A 121 -19.60 65.79 -19.11
CA ARG A 121 -21.03 66.14 -19.06
C ARG A 121 -21.20 67.64 -19.37
N ARG A 122 -22.25 68.00 -20.12
CA ARG A 122 -22.57 69.41 -20.47
C ARG A 122 -22.65 70.26 -19.20
N ALA A 123 -21.95 71.39 -19.19
CA ALA A 123 -21.87 72.29 -18.05
C ALA A 123 -21.87 73.75 -18.53
N ALA A 124 -22.66 74.61 -17.92
CA ALA A 124 -22.68 76.05 -18.18
C ALA A 124 -22.15 76.85 -16.99
N VAL A 125 -21.80 78.12 -17.18
CA VAL A 125 -21.32 79.00 -16.10
C VAL A 125 -22.33 79.09 -14.93
N LYS A 126 -23.63 79.08 -15.24
CA LYS A 126 -24.72 79.03 -14.24
C LYS A 126 -24.77 77.74 -13.41
N ASP A 127 -24.00 76.72 -13.80
CA ASP A 127 -23.98 75.41 -13.14
C ASP A 127 -22.91 75.30 -12.08
N ILE A 128 -22.08 76.34 -11.94
CA ILE A 128 -21.05 76.45 -10.92
C ILE A 128 -21.72 76.81 -9.60
N ARG A 129 -21.50 75.99 -8.57
CA ARG A 129 -21.99 76.21 -7.20
C ARG A 129 -20.81 76.32 -6.26
N MET A 130 -20.71 77.43 -5.54
CA MET A 130 -19.68 77.63 -4.52
C MET A 130 -19.92 76.69 -3.34
N LEU A 131 -18.88 76.03 -2.86
CA LEU A 131 -18.94 75.19 -1.67
C LEU A 131 -18.26 75.89 -0.50
N TYR A 132 -18.87 75.76 0.67
CA TYR A 132 -18.40 76.35 1.92
C TYR A 132 -18.02 75.22 2.87
N ALA A 133 -16.84 74.63 2.67
CA ALA A 133 -16.31 73.57 3.51
C ALA A 133 -15.11 74.10 4.31
N LYS A 134 -15.01 73.72 5.59
CA LYS A 134 -13.84 74.07 6.44
C LYS A 134 -12.66 73.13 6.19
N LYS A 135 -12.92 71.86 5.89
CA LYS A 135 -11.95 70.81 5.54
C LYS A 135 -12.69 69.75 4.71
N LEU A 136 -12.11 69.31 3.60
CA LEU A 136 -12.65 68.25 2.75
C LEU A 136 -11.62 67.13 2.67
N THR A 137 -11.99 65.93 3.07
CA THR A 137 -11.14 64.73 3.04
C THR A 137 -11.98 63.52 2.66
N SER A 138 -11.55 62.77 1.63
CA SER A 138 -12.06 61.43 1.33
C SER A 138 -11.49 60.44 2.36
N ILE A 139 -12.28 59.47 2.81
CA ILE A 139 -11.76 58.28 3.50
C ILE A 139 -12.17 57.08 2.67
N ASP A 140 -11.20 56.40 2.08
CA ASP A 140 -11.46 55.14 1.37
C ASP A 140 -11.61 54.00 2.41
N THR A 141 -12.84 53.53 2.62
CA THR A 141 -13.12 52.41 3.54
C THR A 141 -13.18 51.07 2.83
N SER A 142 -12.88 51.02 1.53
CA SER A 142 -13.10 49.82 0.70
C SER A 142 -12.30 48.61 1.18
N GLU A 143 -11.05 48.79 1.65
CA GLU A 143 -10.24 47.70 2.19
C GLU A 143 -10.72 47.23 3.56
N LEU A 144 -11.16 48.16 4.40
CA LEU A 144 -11.68 47.86 5.73
C LEU A 144 -13.00 47.06 5.65
N ASP A 145 -13.85 47.37 4.68
CA ASP A 145 -15.09 46.65 4.45
C ASP A 145 -14.83 45.24 3.88
N LYS A 146 -13.87 45.08 2.97
CA LYS A 146 -13.44 43.75 2.46
C LYS A 146 -12.86 42.87 3.57
N LEU A 147 -12.03 43.42 4.45
CA LEU A 147 -11.44 42.67 5.55
C LEU A 147 -12.50 42.20 6.57
N LYS A 148 -13.50 43.04 6.86
CA LYS A 148 -14.64 42.66 7.72
C LYS A 148 -15.45 41.51 7.11
N GLU A 149 -15.69 41.55 5.79
CA GLU A 149 -16.40 40.48 5.09
C GLU A 149 -15.61 39.15 5.13
N GLN A 150 -14.30 39.20 4.87
CA GLN A 150 -13.44 38.03 4.99
C GLN A 150 -13.41 37.46 6.41
N LEU A 151 -13.32 38.31 7.44
CA LEU A 151 -13.33 37.88 8.83
C LEU A 151 -14.64 37.17 9.21
N ASN A 152 -15.78 37.71 8.77
CA ASN A 152 -17.08 37.08 9.00
C ASN A 152 -17.18 35.71 8.31
N ASN A 153 -16.72 35.61 7.07
CA ASN A 153 -16.72 34.33 6.33
C ASN A 153 -15.85 33.29 7.03
N VAL A 154 -14.61 33.64 7.38
CA VAL A 154 -13.69 32.74 8.10
C VAL A 154 -14.24 32.34 9.46
N SER A 155 -14.83 33.28 10.21
CA SER A 155 -15.44 32.98 11.51
C SER A 155 -16.64 32.04 11.38
N SER A 156 -17.48 32.21 10.35
CA SER A 156 -18.62 31.32 10.12
C SER A 156 -18.18 29.89 9.76
N GLU A 157 -17.14 29.75 8.95
CA GLU A 157 -16.61 28.46 8.53
C GLU A 157 -15.89 27.75 9.69
N LYS A 158 -15.15 28.49 10.51
CA LYS A 158 -14.56 27.97 11.76
C LYS A 158 -15.64 27.37 12.66
N ASN A 159 -16.73 28.10 12.90
CA ASN A 159 -17.83 27.62 13.74
C ASN A 159 -18.48 26.35 13.18
N ARG A 160 -18.60 26.24 11.84
CA ARG A 160 -19.12 25.05 11.16
C ARG A 160 -18.23 23.83 11.38
N ILE A 161 -16.92 23.99 11.18
CA ILE A 161 -15.93 22.93 11.36
C ILE A 161 -15.87 22.50 12.84
N GLU A 162 -15.93 23.43 13.79
CA GLU A 162 -15.95 23.11 15.23
C GLU A 162 -17.19 22.29 15.63
N MET A 163 -18.36 22.57 15.04
CA MET A 163 -19.56 21.73 15.25
C MET A 163 -19.41 20.33 14.66
N GLU A 164 -18.88 20.21 13.44
CA GLU A 164 -18.62 18.90 12.82
C GLU A 164 -17.59 18.10 13.63
N LEU A 165 -16.49 18.73 14.05
CA LEU A 165 -15.47 18.11 14.89
C LEU A 165 -16.07 17.61 16.22
N SER A 166 -16.94 18.40 16.85
CA SER A 166 -17.64 18.00 18.08
C SER A 166 -18.52 16.78 17.86
N LYS A 167 -19.23 16.71 16.73
CA LYS A 167 -20.07 15.57 16.35
C LYS A 167 -19.23 14.30 16.10
N TYR A 168 -18.11 14.41 15.41
CA TYR A 168 -17.21 13.28 15.17
C TYR A 168 -16.54 12.79 16.46
N THR A 169 -16.09 13.72 17.32
CA THR A 169 -15.51 13.40 18.63
C THR A 169 -16.50 12.65 19.52
N LEU A 170 -17.77 13.07 19.55
CA LEU A 170 -18.81 12.36 20.30
C LEU A 170 -19.03 10.93 19.76
N ARG A 171 -19.06 10.78 18.42
CA ARG A 171 -19.24 9.48 17.78
C ARG A 171 -18.06 8.53 18.03
N GLN A 172 -16.84 9.06 18.03
CA GLN A 172 -15.63 8.30 18.38
C GLN A 172 -15.73 7.77 19.81
N LYS A 173 -16.08 8.63 20.79
CA LYS A 173 -16.26 8.20 22.19
C LYS A 173 -17.31 7.11 22.34
N LEU A 174 -18.42 7.20 21.62
CA LEU A 174 -19.47 6.17 21.63
C LEU A 174 -18.96 4.83 21.08
N PHE A 175 -18.18 4.84 20.00
CA PHE A 175 -17.59 3.62 19.46
C PHE A 175 -16.51 3.03 20.37
N GLU A 176 -15.69 3.87 21.01
CA GLU A 176 -14.71 3.42 22.01
C GLU A 176 -15.39 2.73 23.20
N GLN A 177 -16.51 3.28 23.70
CA GLN A 177 -17.32 2.65 24.73
C GLN A 177 -17.92 1.30 24.28
N GLN A 178 -18.42 1.22 23.04
CA GLN A 178 -18.93 -0.04 22.48
C GLN A 178 -17.83 -1.09 22.35
N ILE A 179 -16.64 -0.72 21.86
CA ILE A 179 -15.49 -1.62 21.75
C ILE A 179 -15.05 -2.10 23.13
N ALA A 180 -15.00 -1.21 24.12
CA ALA A 180 -14.67 -1.59 25.51
C ALA A 180 -15.70 -2.57 26.08
N SER A 181 -17.00 -2.31 25.88
CA SER A 181 -18.08 -3.21 26.30
C SER A 181 -18.00 -4.58 25.62
N MET A 182 -17.74 -4.61 24.31
CA MET A 182 -17.56 -5.87 23.57
C MET A 182 -16.32 -6.63 24.03
N ARG A 183 -15.20 -5.95 24.30
CA ARG A 183 -13.98 -6.57 24.84
C ARG A 183 -14.21 -7.17 26.23
N ASN A 184 -14.92 -6.46 27.10
CA ASN A 184 -15.32 -7.00 28.40
C ASN A 184 -16.22 -8.23 28.25
N ARG A 185 -17.17 -8.18 27.30
CA ARG A 185 -18.03 -9.33 27.02
C ARG A 185 -17.28 -10.53 26.46
N ILE A 186 -16.27 -10.29 25.62
CA ILE A 186 -15.37 -11.35 25.13
C ILE A 186 -14.58 -11.94 26.30
N SER A 187 -13.99 -11.11 27.17
CA SER A 187 -13.26 -11.56 28.36
C SER A 187 -14.14 -12.37 29.33
N GLU A 188 -15.38 -11.95 29.56
CA GLU A 188 -16.37 -12.71 30.34
C GLU A 188 -16.74 -14.05 29.70
N LEU A 189 -16.88 -14.10 28.37
CA LEU A 189 -17.18 -15.34 27.67
C LEU A 189 -15.97 -16.28 27.66
N GLU A 190 -14.76 -15.74 27.54
CA GLU A 190 -13.50 -16.49 27.66
C GLU A 190 -13.31 -17.04 29.08
N SER A 191 -13.64 -16.26 30.12
CA SER A 191 -13.58 -16.73 31.51
C SER A 191 -14.64 -17.80 31.80
N GLN A 192 -15.87 -17.64 31.32
CA GLN A 192 -16.92 -18.68 31.40
C GLN A 192 -16.52 -19.94 30.64
N GLN A 193 -15.85 -19.81 29.50
CA GLN A 193 -15.31 -20.94 28.75
C GLN A 193 -14.16 -21.63 29.50
N SER A 194 -13.35 -20.88 30.25
CA SER A 194 -12.30 -21.43 31.11
C SER A 194 -12.89 -22.20 32.31
N GLU A 195 -13.96 -21.71 32.94
CA GLU A 195 -14.65 -22.39 34.06
C GLU A 195 -15.35 -23.68 33.63
N ILE A 196 -15.95 -23.69 32.42
CA ILE A 196 -16.50 -24.92 31.80
C ILE A 196 -15.37 -25.93 31.48
N ASN A 197 -14.17 -25.45 31.14
CA ASN A 197 -13.00 -26.30 30.89
C ASN A 197 -12.42 -26.92 32.16
N VAL A 198 -12.46 -26.23 33.32
CA VAL A 198 -11.92 -26.75 34.59
C VAL A 198 -12.75 -27.92 35.12
N HIS A 199 -14.08 -27.92 34.93
CA HIS A 199 -14.94 -29.05 35.33
C HIS A 199 -14.99 -30.21 34.32
N SER A 200 -14.50 -30.01 33.09
CA SER A 200 -14.42 -31.05 32.05
C SER A 200 -13.04 -31.74 31.97
N CYS A 201 -12.08 -31.32 32.81
CA CYS A 201 -10.69 -31.80 32.80
C CYS A 201 -10.43 -33.14 33.54
N GLN A 202 -11.46 -33.90 33.91
CA GLN A 202 -11.25 -35.27 34.42
C GLN A 202 -11.83 -36.38 33.53
N LYS A 203 -12.55 -36.06 32.45
CA LYS A 203 -13.12 -37.08 31.53
C LYS A 203 -13.18 -36.65 30.06
N ILE A 204 -12.21 -35.90 29.56
CA ILE A 204 -12.01 -35.76 28.11
C ILE A 204 -10.70 -36.43 27.71
N SER A 205 -10.84 -37.48 26.92
CA SER A 205 -9.80 -38.15 26.14
C SER A 205 -8.85 -37.14 25.51
N LYS A 206 -7.54 -37.42 25.57
CA LYS A 206 -6.46 -36.84 24.76
C LYS A 206 -6.96 -36.35 23.38
N HIS A 207 -7.36 -35.09 23.24
CA HIS A 207 -7.42 -34.48 21.92
C HIS A 207 -5.97 -34.14 21.56
N MET A 208 -5.33 -35.09 20.88
CA MET A 208 -4.04 -34.90 20.24
C MET A 208 -4.11 -33.64 19.37
N ILE A 209 -3.31 -32.63 19.68
CA ILE A 209 -3.05 -31.54 18.74
C ILE A 209 -2.34 -32.19 17.56
N LYS A 210 -3.06 -32.38 16.44
CA LYS A 210 -2.49 -32.95 15.22
C LYS A 210 -1.34 -32.06 14.76
N LYS A 211 -0.19 -32.66 14.49
CA LYS A 211 1.02 -31.96 14.05
C LYS A 211 1.50 -32.55 12.74
N PHE A 212 2.14 -31.72 11.94
CA PHE A 212 2.85 -32.18 10.76
C PHE A 212 4.09 -32.95 11.19
N HIS A 213 4.18 -34.21 10.77
CA HIS A 213 5.36 -35.06 10.97
C HIS A 213 5.89 -35.52 9.62
N LEU A 214 7.21 -35.64 9.51
CA LEU A 214 7.84 -36.13 8.28
C LEU A 214 7.43 -37.59 8.04
N ASP A 215 6.70 -37.84 6.96
CA ASP A 215 6.31 -39.19 6.53
C ASP A 215 7.36 -39.75 5.58
N ARG A 216 7.69 -39.00 4.50
CA ARG A 216 8.62 -39.47 3.47
C ARG A 216 9.61 -38.42 3.01
N SER A 217 10.77 -38.88 2.57
CA SER A 217 11.80 -38.08 1.91
C SER A 217 12.23 -38.78 0.61
N ILE A 218 11.94 -38.16 -0.53
CA ILE A 218 12.12 -38.72 -1.87
C ILE A 218 13.24 -37.95 -2.55
N GLU A 219 14.28 -38.65 -2.99
CA GLU A 219 15.34 -38.04 -3.80
C GLU A 219 14.90 -37.89 -5.25
N ILE A 220 14.99 -36.67 -5.77
CA ILE A 220 14.55 -36.33 -7.13
C ILE A 220 15.76 -36.21 -8.06
N CYS A 221 16.75 -35.41 -7.67
CA CYS A 221 17.97 -35.17 -8.43
C CYS A 221 19.17 -34.99 -7.50
N LYS A 222 20.15 -35.91 -7.56
CA LYS A 222 21.36 -35.90 -6.70
C LYS A 222 22.20 -34.63 -6.86
N ASP A 223 22.34 -34.18 -8.10
CA ASP A 223 23.13 -33.00 -8.47
C ASP A 223 22.34 -31.68 -8.30
N GLY A 224 21.07 -31.79 -7.91
CA GLY A 224 20.18 -30.67 -7.74
C GLY A 224 19.57 -30.14 -9.05
N GLY A 225 18.89 -28.99 -8.94
CA GLY A 225 18.20 -28.37 -10.07
C GLY A 225 16.69 -28.62 -10.09
N CYS A 226 16.12 -29.07 -8.98
CA CYS A 226 14.68 -28.96 -8.76
C CYS A 226 14.30 -27.53 -8.36
N ARG A 227 13.11 -27.07 -8.76
CA ARG A 227 12.76 -25.66 -8.57
C ARG A 227 11.30 -25.40 -8.19
N VAL A 228 10.35 -26.09 -8.82
CA VAL A 228 8.92 -25.90 -8.59
C VAL A 228 8.18 -27.22 -8.57
N LEU A 229 7.04 -27.24 -7.87
CA LEU A 229 6.10 -28.36 -7.88
C LEU A 229 4.66 -27.88 -8.03
N ASP A 230 3.78 -28.78 -8.46
CA ASP A 230 2.34 -28.56 -8.46
C ASP A 230 1.60 -29.89 -8.26
N TYR A 231 0.41 -29.84 -7.66
CA TYR A 231 -0.41 -31.00 -7.35
C TYR A 231 -1.62 -31.08 -8.26
N ASN A 232 -1.85 -32.25 -8.85
CA ASN A 232 -3.05 -32.55 -9.60
C ASN A 232 -3.99 -33.43 -8.76
N PRO A 233 -5.00 -32.85 -8.09
CA PRO A 233 -5.93 -33.62 -7.26
C PRO A 233 -6.82 -34.56 -8.08
N TRP A 234 -7.10 -34.24 -9.35
CA TRP A 234 -7.97 -35.04 -10.20
C TRP A 234 -7.35 -36.40 -10.56
N PHE A 235 -6.03 -36.42 -10.78
CA PHE A 235 -5.30 -37.65 -11.11
C PHE A 235 -4.44 -38.21 -9.98
N GLY A 236 -4.41 -37.56 -8.81
CA GLY A 236 -3.67 -38.04 -7.65
C GLY A 236 -2.16 -38.13 -7.88
N PHE A 237 -1.54 -37.07 -8.40
CA PHE A 237 -0.08 -37.01 -8.49
C PHE A 237 0.46 -35.58 -8.38
N LEU A 238 1.67 -35.49 -7.86
CA LEU A 238 2.52 -34.30 -7.90
C LEU A 238 3.37 -34.31 -9.17
N VAL A 239 3.68 -33.13 -9.68
CA VAL A 239 4.76 -32.92 -10.65
C VAL A 239 5.82 -32.05 -10.03
N VAL A 240 7.08 -32.41 -10.28
CA VAL A 240 8.23 -31.70 -9.73
C VAL A 240 9.20 -31.42 -10.85
N SER A 241 9.61 -30.17 -11.01
CA SER A 241 10.63 -29.83 -11.98
C SER A 241 11.99 -30.37 -11.54
N GLN A 242 12.77 -30.90 -12.47
CA GLN A 242 14.12 -31.39 -12.21
C GLN A 242 15.03 -31.18 -13.42
N LYS A 243 16.33 -31.06 -13.17
CA LYS A 243 17.36 -31.16 -14.20
C LYS A 243 17.44 -32.61 -14.70
N SER A 244 17.62 -32.79 -16.01
CA SER A 244 17.88 -34.10 -16.59
C SER A 244 19.19 -34.65 -16.06
N THR A 245 19.15 -35.92 -15.61
CA THR A 245 20.35 -36.68 -15.19
C THR A 245 20.98 -37.43 -16.36
N ASN A 246 20.35 -37.41 -17.54
CA ASN A 246 20.88 -38.09 -18.71
C ASN A 246 21.89 -37.19 -19.43
N MET A 247 23.15 -37.64 -19.53
CA MET A 247 24.22 -36.88 -20.19
C MET A 247 23.99 -36.67 -21.69
N LEU A 248 23.23 -37.54 -22.36
CA LEU A 248 22.91 -37.42 -23.78
C LEU A 248 21.80 -36.40 -24.06
N PHE A 249 20.93 -36.16 -23.09
CA PHE A 249 19.78 -35.25 -23.21
C PHE A 249 19.82 -34.23 -22.07
N SER A 250 20.65 -33.21 -22.25
CA SER A 250 20.72 -32.07 -21.34
C SER A 250 19.43 -31.25 -21.39
N GLY A 251 18.97 -30.78 -20.23
CA GLY A 251 17.82 -29.90 -20.14
C GLY A 251 17.09 -30.10 -18.81
N TYR A 252 15.85 -29.64 -18.78
CA TYR A 252 14.97 -29.67 -17.62
C TYR A 252 13.62 -30.24 -18.02
N GLY A 253 12.98 -30.87 -17.06
CA GLY A 253 11.70 -31.51 -17.27
C GLY A 253 10.97 -31.70 -15.97
N ILE A 254 9.96 -32.55 -15.99
CA ILE A 254 9.16 -32.88 -14.82
C ILE A 254 9.29 -34.36 -14.48
N LYS A 255 9.23 -34.66 -13.20
CA LYS A 255 9.05 -36.01 -12.67
C LYS A 255 7.70 -36.06 -11.96
N LYS A 256 6.90 -37.07 -12.28
CA LYS A 256 5.63 -37.32 -11.59
C LYS A 256 5.87 -38.10 -10.31
N ILE A 257 5.09 -37.83 -9.27
CA ILE A 257 5.09 -38.58 -8.02
C ILE A 257 3.64 -38.89 -7.67
N ASP A 258 3.30 -40.17 -7.61
CA ASP A 258 1.97 -40.64 -7.23
C ASP A 258 1.60 -40.17 -5.81
N SER A 259 0.37 -39.71 -5.55
CA SER A 259 0.01 -39.19 -4.23
C SER A 259 -0.38 -40.28 -3.22
N ASP A 260 -0.75 -41.47 -3.68
CA ASP A 260 -1.19 -42.55 -2.77
C ASP A 260 0.02 -43.20 -2.07
N LYS A 261 1.08 -43.47 -2.84
CA LYS A 261 2.30 -44.12 -2.31
C LYS A 261 3.53 -43.21 -2.31
N PHE A 262 3.41 -41.98 -2.81
CA PHE A 262 4.52 -41.04 -2.96
C PHE A 262 5.69 -41.65 -3.75
N GLN A 263 5.37 -42.44 -4.78
CA GLN A 263 6.35 -43.10 -5.61
C GLN A 263 6.67 -42.27 -6.85
N PRO A 264 7.96 -41.98 -7.12
CA PRO A 264 8.36 -41.29 -8.33
C PRO A 264 8.13 -42.18 -9.56
N ARG A 265 7.58 -41.59 -10.62
CA ARG A 265 7.38 -42.22 -11.93
C ARG A 265 8.37 -41.64 -12.95
N GLN A 266 8.11 -41.86 -14.24
CA GLN A 266 8.98 -41.44 -15.32
C GLN A 266 9.24 -39.93 -15.36
N PHE A 267 10.45 -39.58 -15.80
CA PHE A 267 10.85 -38.22 -16.13
C PHE A 267 10.45 -37.87 -17.56
N ILE A 268 10.03 -36.63 -17.77
CA ILE A 268 9.62 -36.12 -19.08
C ILE A 268 10.36 -34.81 -19.32
N LEU A 269 11.21 -34.78 -20.35
CA LEU A 269 11.98 -33.60 -20.76
C LEU A 269 11.06 -32.56 -21.40
N LEU A 270 11.19 -31.29 -21.00
CA LEU A 270 10.33 -30.21 -21.50
C LEU A 270 11.09 -28.99 -22.00
N HIS A 271 12.07 -28.52 -21.23
CA HIS A 271 12.76 -27.25 -21.45
C HIS A 271 14.27 -27.44 -21.59
N ASN A 272 14.93 -26.53 -22.30
CA ASN A 272 16.38 -26.56 -22.45
C ASN A 272 17.11 -25.85 -21.29
N GLN A 273 16.39 -25.02 -20.53
CA GLN A 273 16.89 -24.34 -19.32
C GLN A 273 15.91 -24.54 -18.17
N VAL A 274 16.25 -23.99 -17.00
CA VAL A 274 15.50 -24.14 -15.74
C VAL A 274 14.02 -23.80 -15.95
N ILE A 275 13.15 -24.74 -15.56
CA ILE A 275 11.71 -24.51 -15.44
C ILE A 275 11.48 -23.67 -14.19
N ARG A 276 10.84 -22.51 -14.37
CA ARG A 276 10.65 -21.51 -13.32
C ARG A 276 9.30 -21.58 -12.64
N ASP A 277 8.29 -21.98 -13.38
CA ASP A 277 6.94 -22.13 -12.86
C ASP A 277 6.18 -23.17 -13.68
N ILE A 278 5.24 -23.83 -13.02
CA ILE A 278 4.36 -24.84 -13.58
C ILE A 278 2.98 -24.70 -12.94
N THR A 279 1.93 -24.93 -13.71
CA THR A 279 0.56 -24.88 -13.17
C THR A 279 -0.40 -25.71 -14.02
N PHE A 280 -1.25 -26.51 -13.36
CA PHE A 280 -2.34 -27.21 -14.03
C PHE A 280 -3.48 -26.28 -14.41
N ASN A 281 -4.13 -26.56 -15.54
CA ASN A 281 -5.37 -25.87 -15.90
C ASN A 281 -6.50 -26.25 -14.93
N THR A 282 -7.28 -25.26 -14.53
CA THR A 282 -8.36 -25.41 -13.55
C THR A 282 -9.54 -26.25 -14.07
N THR A 283 -9.74 -26.32 -15.39
CA THR A 283 -10.87 -27.05 -16.01
C THR A 283 -10.42 -28.25 -16.84
N GLN A 284 -9.33 -28.10 -17.61
CA GLN A 284 -8.75 -29.16 -18.42
C GLN A 284 -7.67 -29.87 -17.59
N HIS A 285 -8.08 -30.78 -16.71
CA HIS A 285 -7.19 -31.34 -15.68
C HIS A 285 -5.94 -32.06 -16.21
N SER A 286 -5.88 -32.47 -17.49
CA SER A 286 -4.68 -33.05 -18.11
C SER A 286 -3.69 -32.01 -18.65
N LEU A 287 -4.10 -30.76 -18.79
CA LEU A 287 -3.30 -29.71 -19.39
C LEU A 287 -2.37 -29.08 -18.34
N LEU A 288 -1.06 -29.27 -18.53
CA LEU A 288 -0.02 -28.64 -17.74
C LEU A 288 0.61 -27.49 -18.52
N LEU A 289 0.68 -26.32 -17.90
CA LEU A 289 1.47 -25.19 -18.37
C LEU A 289 2.82 -25.19 -17.65
N SER A 290 3.88 -24.92 -18.40
CA SER A 290 5.23 -24.76 -17.87
C SER A 290 5.94 -23.60 -18.55
N VAL A 291 6.74 -22.86 -17.79
CA VAL A 291 7.56 -21.75 -18.31
C VAL A 291 8.99 -21.84 -17.82
N GLY A 292 9.93 -21.36 -18.63
CA GLY A 292 11.35 -21.48 -18.32
C GLY A 292 12.23 -20.36 -18.84
N PHE A 293 13.50 -20.42 -18.42
CA PHE A 293 14.53 -19.48 -18.85
C PHE A 293 14.99 -19.66 -20.31
N ASP A 294 14.53 -20.73 -20.97
CA ASP A 294 14.66 -20.93 -22.41
C ASP A 294 13.65 -20.10 -23.22
N LYS A 295 12.97 -19.15 -22.56
CA LYS A 295 12.02 -18.20 -23.17
C LYS A 295 10.82 -18.91 -23.82
N CYS A 296 10.46 -20.07 -23.29
CA CYS A 296 9.35 -20.87 -23.78
C CYS A 296 8.24 -20.97 -22.73
N ALA A 297 6.99 -20.84 -23.16
CA ALA A 297 5.83 -21.36 -22.46
C ALA A 297 5.33 -22.62 -23.18
N LYS A 298 5.23 -23.74 -22.48
CA LYS A 298 4.89 -25.05 -23.06
C LYS A 298 3.59 -25.56 -22.46
N LEU A 299 2.72 -26.00 -23.35
CA LEU A 299 1.49 -26.73 -23.03
C LEU A 299 1.73 -28.21 -23.25
N MET A 300 1.43 -29.01 -22.24
CA MET A 300 1.64 -30.44 -22.24
C MET A 300 0.38 -31.17 -21.80
N ASP A 301 0.00 -32.21 -22.52
CA ASP A 301 -0.91 -33.22 -22.01
C ASP A 301 -0.13 -34.14 -21.08
N ILE A 302 -0.42 -34.01 -19.79
CA ILE A 302 0.27 -34.77 -18.76
C ILE A 302 -0.05 -36.25 -18.84
N GLN A 303 -1.23 -36.68 -19.28
CA GLN A 303 -1.60 -38.11 -19.33
C GLN A 303 -0.89 -38.81 -20.48
N ASN A 304 -0.93 -38.20 -21.66
CA ASN A 304 -0.36 -38.77 -22.88
C ASN A 304 1.14 -38.51 -23.01
N HIS A 305 1.70 -37.64 -22.15
CA HIS A 305 3.11 -37.24 -22.17
C HIS A 305 3.53 -36.52 -23.47
N ILE A 306 2.60 -35.77 -24.06
CA ILE A 306 2.80 -35.08 -25.33
C ILE A 306 2.86 -33.57 -25.08
N ILE A 307 3.86 -32.91 -25.64
CA ILE A 307 3.89 -31.45 -25.73
C ILE A 307 2.92 -31.03 -26.82
N LEU A 308 1.81 -30.41 -26.43
CA LEU A 308 0.77 -29.95 -27.35
C LEU A 308 1.22 -28.71 -28.11
N HIS A 309 1.90 -27.78 -27.43
CA HIS A 309 2.37 -26.55 -28.04
C HIS A 309 3.55 -25.92 -27.30
N THR A 310 4.35 -25.12 -28.01
CA THR A 310 5.43 -24.29 -27.46
C THR A 310 5.29 -22.87 -27.98
N TYR A 311 4.98 -21.93 -27.09
CA TYR A 311 5.01 -20.50 -27.37
C TYR A 311 6.40 -19.95 -27.07
N GLN A 312 7.01 -19.32 -28.07
CA GLN A 312 8.32 -18.67 -27.94
C GLN A 312 8.13 -17.19 -27.58
N THR A 313 8.90 -16.70 -26.62
CA THR A 313 8.91 -15.29 -26.21
C THR A 313 10.30 -14.66 -26.38
N GLY A 314 10.38 -13.32 -26.28
CA GLY A 314 11.64 -12.57 -26.41
C GLY A 314 12.54 -12.61 -25.17
N SER A 315 11.96 -12.86 -23.99
CA SER A 315 12.61 -12.74 -22.68
C SER A 315 12.40 -14.00 -21.84
N PRO A 316 13.36 -14.37 -20.96
CA PRO A 316 13.21 -15.51 -20.05
C PRO A 316 11.94 -15.39 -19.20
N LEU A 317 11.19 -16.48 -19.06
CA LEU A 317 9.93 -16.50 -18.33
C LEU A 317 10.16 -16.94 -16.88
N TRP A 318 9.49 -16.26 -15.95
CA TRP A 318 9.69 -16.39 -14.51
C TRP A 318 8.49 -16.97 -13.77
N SER A 319 7.29 -16.72 -14.26
CA SER A 319 6.04 -17.14 -13.63
C SER A 319 4.94 -17.35 -14.66
N CYS A 320 3.95 -18.16 -14.34
CA CYS A 320 2.77 -18.35 -15.17
C CYS A 320 1.52 -18.63 -14.34
N CYS A 321 0.36 -18.21 -14.84
CA CYS A 321 -0.93 -18.59 -14.26
C CYS A 321 -1.99 -18.72 -15.35
N TRP A 322 -3.05 -19.46 -15.05
CA TRP A 322 -4.25 -19.48 -15.87
C TRP A 322 -5.15 -18.29 -15.52
N SER A 323 -5.93 -17.81 -16.48
CA SER A 323 -6.94 -16.80 -16.18
C SER A 323 -8.02 -17.35 -15.25
N GLY A 324 -8.40 -16.56 -14.24
CA GLY A 324 -9.49 -16.95 -13.32
C GLY A 324 -10.89 -16.87 -13.93
N ASN A 325 -11.04 -16.32 -15.13
CA ASN A 325 -12.34 -16.14 -15.78
C ASN A 325 -12.48 -16.83 -17.14
N ASN A 326 -11.40 -17.33 -17.72
CA ASN A 326 -11.41 -18.04 -19.00
C ASN A 326 -10.30 -19.10 -19.02
N SER A 327 -10.70 -20.38 -18.99
CA SER A 327 -9.75 -21.49 -18.91
C SER A 327 -8.92 -21.72 -20.18
N ASN A 328 -9.22 -21.03 -21.28
CA ASN A 328 -8.40 -21.07 -22.50
C ASN A 328 -7.28 -20.04 -22.50
N VAL A 329 -7.28 -19.10 -21.54
CA VAL A 329 -6.32 -18.00 -21.49
C VAL A 329 -5.33 -18.23 -20.34
N PHE A 330 -4.05 -17.99 -20.61
CA PHE A 330 -3.01 -17.98 -19.59
C PHE A 330 -2.08 -16.78 -19.77
N PHE A 331 -1.33 -16.50 -18.70
CA PHE A 331 -0.38 -15.41 -18.64
C PHE A 331 1.01 -15.93 -18.32
N ALA A 332 2.02 -15.34 -18.96
CA ALA A 332 3.42 -15.60 -18.68
C ALA A 332 4.12 -14.30 -18.29
N GLY A 333 4.67 -14.26 -17.09
CA GLY A 333 5.48 -13.17 -16.58
C GLY A 333 6.95 -13.35 -16.95
N ALA A 334 7.59 -12.30 -17.45
CA ALA A 334 8.96 -12.35 -17.96
C ALA A 334 9.96 -11.58 -17.09
N GLN A 335 11.25 -11.80 -17.37
CA GLN A 335 12.37 -11.16 -16.65
C GLN A 335 12.42 -9.64 -16.79
N ASN A 336 11.92 -9.11 -17.90
CA ASN A 336 11.90 -7.69 -18.23
C ASN A 336 10.64 -6.95 -17.71
N GLY A 337 9.83 -7.60 -16.87
CA GLY A 337 8.61 -7.03 -16.27
C GLY A 337 7.36 -7.15 -17.13
N SER A 338 7.45 -7.59 -18.39
CA SER A 338 6.27 -7.76 -19.24
C SER A 338 5.46 -8.99 -18.86
N ILE A 339 4.13 -8.89 -18.91
CA ILE A 339 3.21 -10.02 -18.77
C ILE A 339 2.55 -10.26 -20.12
N THR A 340 2.71 -11.45 -20.68
CA THR A 340 2.15 -11.79 -22.00
C THR A 340 0.94 -12.70 -21.85
N GLN A 341 -0.17 -12.31 -22.48
CA GLN A 341 -1.39 -13.09 -22.58
C GLN A 341 -1.35 -14.02 -23.78
N PHE A 342 -1.76 -15.27 -23.58
CA PHE A 342 -1.91 -16.28 -24.62
C PHE A 342 -3.30 -16.91 -24.54
N ASP A 343 -3.84 -17.30 -25.69
CA ASP A 343 -5.06 -18.09 -25.79
C ASP A 343 -4.72 -19.42 -26.47
N ILE A 344 -5.04 -20.55 -25.84
CA ILE A 344 -4.67 -21.88 -26.35
C ILE A 344 -5.33 -22.21 -27.70
N ARG A 345 -6.38 -21.47 -28.08
CA ARG A 345 -7.06 -21.57 -29.37
C ARG A 345 -6.34 -20.78 -30.46
N GLN A 346 -5.50 -19.80 -30.08
CA GLN A 346 -4.68 -18.99 -30.97
C GLN A 346 -3.20 -19.39 -30.84
N THR A 347 -2.80 -20.39 -31.62
CA THR A 347 -1.44 -20.95 -31.57
C THR A 347 -0.38 -20.13 -32.32
N SER A 348 -0.77 -19.06 -33.03
CA SER A 348 0.16 -18.27 -33.84
C SER A 348 1.08 -17.36 -33.02
N GLY A 349 0.72 -17.03 -31.77
CA GLY A 349 1.52 -16.16 -30.93
C GLY A 349 0.73 -15.56 -29.77
N ALA A 350 1.33 -14.55 -29.12
CA ALA A 350 0.70 -13.80 -28.04
C ALA A 350 -0.56 -13.05 -28.53
N VAL A 351 -1.55 -12.96 -27.64
CA VAL A 351 -2.76 -12.15 -27.85
C VAL A 351 -2.47 -10.68 -27.55
N GLU A 352 -1.86 -10.44 -26.39
CA GLU A 352 -1.54 -9.10 -25.90
C GLU A 352 -0.34 -9.17 -24.95
N THR A 353 0.43 -8.09 -24.85
CA THR A 353 1.44 -7.92 -23.81
C THR A 353 1.03 -6.76 -22.92
N LEU A 354 0.78 -7.06 -21.65
CA LEU A 354 0.49 -6.10 -20.60
C LEU A 354 1.84 -5.54 -20.13
N ASP A 355 2.14 -4.31 -20.53
CA ASP A 355 3.35 -3.60 -20.14
C ASP A 355 3.00 -2.50 -19.13
N ASN A 356 3.66 -2.52 -17.97
CA ASN A 356 3.56 -1.44 -16.99
C ASN A 356 4.77 -0.52 -17.20
N ALA A 357 4.54 0.66 -17.80
CA ALA A 357 5.59 1.59 -18.23
C ALA A 357 6.60 2.02 -17.12
N GLY A 358 6.31 1.75 -15.84
CA GLY A 358 7.17 2.12 -14.70
C GLY A 358 8.00 1.00 -14.07
N ASP A 359 7.67 -0.29 -14.23
CA ASP A 359 8.37 -1.39 -13.56
C ASP A 359 8.87 -2.45 -14.57
N ARG A 360 10.19 -2.57 -14.70
CA ARG A 360 10.88 -3.55 -15.56
C ARG A 360 11.53 -4.69 -14.78
N SER A 361 11.30 -4.76 -13.48
CA SER A 361 11.80 -5.84 -12.65
C SER A 361 11.09 -7.16 -13.00
N PRO A 362 11.72 -8.33 -12.78
CA PRO A 362 11.12 -9.62 -13.12
C PRO A 362 9.75 -9.84 -12.47
N VAL A 363 8.82 -10.40 -13.24
CA VAL A 363 7.53 -10.88 -12.73
C VAL A 363 7.74 -12.21 -12.01
N VAL A 364 8.02 -12.16 -10.71
CA VAL A 364 8.46 -13.32 -9.93
C VAL A 364 7.36 -14.33 -9.62
N SER A 365 6.10 -13.89 -9.61
CA SER A 365 4.97 -14.77 -9.30
C SER A 365 3.66 -14.23 -9.86
N LEU A 366 2.84 -15.12 -10.37
CA LEU A 366 1.47 -14.85 -10.82
C LEU A 366 0.52 -15.80 -10.07
N ALA A 367 -0.64 -15.31 -9.64
CA ALA A 367 -1.67 -16.12 -8.98
C ALA A 367 -3.03 -15.91 -9.65
N THR A 368 -3.67 -17.02 -10.05
CA THR A 368 -5.05 -17.01 -10.58
C THR A 368 -6.03 -16.55 -9.51
N VAL A 369 -6.94 -15.65 -9.85
CA VAL A 369 -8.06 -15.24 -8.97
C VAL A 369 -9.38 -15.53 -9.68
N PRO A 370 -10.17 -16.50 -9.22
CA PRO A 370 -11.44 -16.84 -9.85
C PRO A 370 -12.48 -15.73 -9.69
N PHE A 371 -13.59 -15.85 -10.44
CA PHE A 371 -14.75 -14.97 -10.29
C PHE A 371 -15.27 -14.97 -8.84
N ASN A 372 -15.36 -13.78 -8.23
CA ASN A 372 -15.96 -13.59 -6.92
C ASN A 372 -16.58 -12.20 -6.82
N PRO A 373 -17.93 -12.06 -6.86
CA PRO A 373 -18.61 -10.76 -6.82
C PRO A 373 -18.26 -9.86 -5.64
N GLY A 374 -17.87 -10.44 -4.51
CA GLY A 374 -17.52 -9.72 -3.29
C GLY A 374 -16.07 -9.23 -3.23
N SER A 375 -15.24 -9.57 -4.21
CA SER A 375 -13.82 -9.17 -4.26
C SER A 375 -13.60 -7.95 -5.15
N GLY A 376 -12.49 -7.25 -4.94
CA GLY A 376 -11.96 -6.20 -5.81
C GLY A 376 -11.56 -6.67 -7.21
N ILE A 377 -11.47 -7.98 -7.42
CA ILE A 377 -11.30 -8.64 -8.73
C ILE A 377 -12.60 -9.40 -9.05
N SER A 378 -13.70 -8.65 -9.10
CA SER A 378 -15.06 -9.20 -9.11
C SER A 378 -15.33 -10.15 -10.28
N ARG A 379 -14.76 -9.86 -11.45
CA ARG A 379 -14.92 -10.65 -12.67
C ARG A 379 -13.93 -11.80 -12.82
N GLY A 380 -13.07 -12.00 -11.82
CA GLY A 380 -11.92 -12.87 -11.91
C GLY A 380 -10.79 -12.28 -12.77
N GLY A 381 -9.60 -12.83 -12.60
CA GLY A 381 -8.38 -12.35 -13.22
C GLY A 381 -7.16 -13.00 -12.58
N PHE A 382 -6.14 -12.20 -12.29
CA PHE A 382 -4.92 -12.69 -11.65
C PHE A 382 -4.21 -11.57 -10.87
N ILE A 383 -3.30 -11.95 -9.98
CA ILE A 383 -2.41 -11.04 -9.27
C ILE A 383 -0.99 -11.28 -9.77
N ALA A 384 -0.24 -10.21 -9.98
CA ALA A 384 1.15 -10.24 -10.38
C ALA A 384 2.05 -9.56 -9.36
N CYS A 385 3.06 -10.30 -8.91
CA CYS A 385 4.18 -9.74 -8.17
C CYS A 385 5.38 -9.59 -9.09
N HIS A 386 5.75 -8.34 -9.37
CA HIS A 386 7.08 -7.96 -9.79
C HIS A 386 7.99 -7.91 -8.55
N LEU A 387 9.32 -7.81 -8.72
CA LEU A 387 10.19 -7.64 -7.55
C LEU A 387 9.86 -6.34 -6.81
N SER A 388 9.60 -5.24 -7.52
CA SER A 388 9.36 -3.93 -6.91
C SER A 388 7.88 -3.60 -6.67
N THR A 389 6.97 -4.15 -7.45
CA THR A 389 5.54 -3.78 -7.40
C THR A 389 4.62 -4.99 -7.41
N CYS A 390 3.37 -4.79 -6.98
CA CYS A 390 2.34 -5.82 -6.99
C CYS A 390 1.05 -5.23 -7.54
N TYR A 391 0.38 -5.97 -8.44
CA TYR A 391 -0.82 -5.51 -9.14
C TYR A 391 -1.87 -6.62 -9.19
N ALA A 392 -3.13 -6.27 -8.98
CA ALA A 392 -4.29 -7.06 -9.34
C ALA A 392 -4.73 -6.72 -10.76
N TYR A 393 -4.99 -7.72 -11.59
CA TYR A 393 -5.51 -7.55 -12.95
C TYR A 393 -6.92 -8.11 -13.03
N GLU A 394 -7.87 -7.27 -13.40
CA GLU A 394 -9.27 -7.66 -13.63
C GLU A 394 -9.64 -7.45 -15.10
N GLN A 395 -10.43 -8.35 -15.67
CA GLN A 395 -10.91 -8.18 -17.04
C GLN A 395 -12.11 -7.23 -17.12
N LYS A 396 -11.96 -6.13 -17.87
CA LYS A 396 -13.01 -5.17 -18.22
C LYS A 396 -12.97 -4.94 -19.74
N ASP A 397 -14.13 -5.10 -20.40
CA ASP A 397 -14.27 -4.90 -21.84
C ASP A 397 -13.23 -5.65 -22.70
N SER A 398 -12.97 -6.91 -22.34
CA SER A 398 -11.99 -7.81 -22.98
C SER A 398 -10.51 -7.46 -22.77
N LYS A 399 -10.19 -6.44 -21.96
CA LYS A 399 -8.81 -6.08 -21.57
C LYS A 399 -8.58 -6.28 -20.09
N TYR A 400 -7.35 -6.59 -19.70
CA TYR A 400 -6.96 -6.67 -18.30
C TYR A 400 -6.46 -5.31 -17.82
N LEU A 401 -7.13 -4.76 -16.80
CA LEU A 401 -6.76 -3.48 -16.21
C LEU A 401 -5.93 -3.71 -14.94
N PRO A 402 -4.73 -3.10 -14.84
CA PRO A 402 -3.91 -3.18 -13.65
C PRO A 402 -4.44 -2.27 -12.53
N LYS A 403 -4.55 -2.81 -11.32
CA LYS A 403 -4.87 -2.08 -10.09
C LYS A 403 -3.76 -2.34 -9.07
N GLN A 404 -3.07 -1.28 -8.67
CA GLN A 404 -1.88 -1.41 -7.82
C GLN A 404 -2.25 -1.85 -6.40
N ILE A 405 -1.48 -2.78 -5.85
CA ILE A 405 -1.53 -3.20 -4.45
C ILE A 405 -0.37 -2.52 -3.71
N PHE A 406 -0.70 -1.61 -2.79
CA PHE A 406 0.28 -0.79 -2.06
C PHE A 406 0.87 -1.53 -0.86
N LEU A 407 1.65 -2.58 -1.13
CA LEU A 407 2.50 -3.24 -0.13
C LEU A 407 3.97 -2.95 -0.42
N GLU A 408 4.84 -3.04 0.59
CA GLU A 408 6.27 -2.82 0.42
C GLU A 408 6.98 -4.12 -0.01
N GLY A 409 7.67 -4.11 -1.14
CA GLY A 409 8.55 -5.19 -1.58
C GLY A 409 9.96 -5.14 -0.93
N PRO A 410 10.96 -5.87 -1.45
CA PRO A 410 10.88 -6.67 -2.66
C PRO A 410 10.00 -7.91 -2.51
N PHE A 411 9.14 -8.20 -3.48
CA PHE A 411 8.23 -9.35 -3.43
C PHE A 411 8.93 -10.66 -3.86
N ILE A 412 8.44 -11.79 -3.36
CA ILE A 412 8.96 -13.12 -3.71
C ILE A 412 7.91 -14.06 -4.30
N SER A 413 6.67 -13.96 -3.85
CA SER A 413 5.60 -14.85 -4.25
C SER A 413 4.24 -14.27 -3.94
N VAL A 414 3.25 -14.68 -4.73
CA VAL A 414 1.83 -14.54 -4.43
C VAL A 414 1.12 -15.89 -4.61
N CYS A 415 0.19 -16.21 -3.73
CA CYS A 415 -0.77 -17.28 -3.93
C CYS A 415 -2.15 -16.85 -3.43
N TYR A 416 -3.19 -17.49 -3.96
CA TYR A 416 -4.58 -17.15 -3.66
C TYR A 416 -5.29 -18.37 -3.08
N ASP A 417 -5.95 -18.19 -1.95
CA ASP A 417 -6.82 -19.18 -1.34
C ASP A 417 -8.27 -18.92 -1.75
N GLN A 418 -8.78 -19.81 -2.61
CA GLN A 418 -10.17 -19.75 -3.06
C GLN A 418 -11.17 -20.07 -1.94
N LYS A 419 -10.78 -20.81 -0.89
CA LYS A 419 -11.70 -21.19 0.19
C LYS A 419 -12.12 -19.98 1.02
N ASN A 420 -11.15 -19.15 1.42
CA ASN A 420 -11.41 -17.97 2.27
C ASN A 420 -11.33 -16.64 1.49
N ASN A 421 -11.03 -16.66 0.19
CA ASN A 421 -10.80 -15.47 -0.64
C ASN A 421 -9.65 -14.59 -0.15
N HIS A 422 -8.63 -15.22 0.43
CA HIS A 422 -7.45 -14.54 0.93
C HIS A 422 -6.30 -14.62 -0.08
N THR A 423 -5.55 -13.53 -0.19
CA THR A 423 -4.29 -13.48 -0.93
C THR A 423 -3.13 -13.52 0.05
N LEU A 424 -2.14 -14.36 -0.21
CA LEU A 424 -0.88 -14.37 0.50
C LEU A 424 0.20 -13.72 -0.36
N ILE A 425 0.71 -12.58 0.08
CA ILE A 425 1.80 -11.86 -0.58
C ILE A 425 3.02 -11.91 0.31
N SER A 426 4.12 -12.44 -0.22
CA SER A 426 5.36 -12.57 0.53
C SER A 426 6.43 -11.59 0.03
N SER A 427 7.15 -11.00 0.97
CA SER A 427 8.20 -10.00 0.69
C SER A 427 9.46 -10.27 1.52
N ARG A 428 10.59 -9.82 0.97
CA ARG A 428 11.91 -9.88 1.61
C ARG A 428 12.08 -8.75 2.61
N PRO A 429 13.07 -8.87 3.52
CA PRO A 429 13.59 -7.73 4.25
C PRO A 429 14.03 -6.60 3.31
N ASN A 430 13.87 -5.37 3.77
CA ASN A 430 14.35 -4.16 3.11
C ASN A 430 14.82 -3.14 4.17
N ALA A 431 15.33 -1.98 3.75
CA ALA A 431 15.87 -0.97 4.65
C ALA A 431 14.86 -0.41 5.68
N ARG A 432 13.56 -0.41 5.35
CA ARG A 432 12.47 0.03 6.24
C ARG A 432 11.90 -1.12 7.09
N GLN A 433 12.02 -2.35 6.60
CA GLN A 433 11.36 -3.54 7.12
C GLN A 433 12.40 -4.66 7.25
N PRO A 434 13.08 -4.80 8.41
CA PRO A 434 14.24 -5.68 8.56
C PRO A 434 13.89 -7.18 8.56
N HIS A 435 12.62 -7.53 8.49
CA HIS A 435 12.13 -8.92 8.48
C HIS A 435 11.41 -9.23 7.17
N ALA A 436 11.52 -10.49 6.73
CA ALA A 436 10.66 -11.06 5.71
C ALA A 436 9.21 -11.04 6.23
N ARG A 437 8.26 -10.81 5.34
CA ARG A 437 6.84 -10.70 5.71
C ARG A 437 6.00 -11.57 4.82
N HIS A 438 5.10 -12.33 5.42
CA HIS A 438 4.05 -13.07 4.75
C HIS A 438 2.71 -12.42 5.12
N ILE A 439 2.14 -11.68 4.16
CA ILE A 439 0.98 -10.82 4.37
C ILE A 439 -0.24 -11.52 3.81
N VAL A 440 -1.19 -11.84 4.69
CA VAL A 440 -2.51 -12.33 4.32
C VAL A 440 -3.44 -11.12 4.20
N CYS A 441 -4.05 -10.93 3.04
CA CYS A 441 -4.93 -9.80 2.79
C CYS A 441 -6.15 -10.18 1.94
N THR A 442 -7.22 -9.39 2.03
CA THR A 442 -8.30 -9.37 1.06
C THR A 442 -8.08 -8.23 0.07
N ILE A 443 -8.51 -8.44 -1.16
CA ILE A 443 -8.54 -7.41 -2.20
C ILE A 443 -10.01 -7.05 -2.39
N GLU A 444 -10.36 -5.81 -2.05
CA GLU A 444 -11.70 -5.27 -2.08
C GLU A 444 -11.84 -4.15 -3.11
N LYS A 445 -13.07 -3.92 -3.57
CA LYS A 445 -13.36 -2.88 -4.54
C LYS A 445 -13.52 -1.54 -3.81
N ASP A 446 -12.75 -0.55 -4.22
CA ASP A 446 -12.86 0.82 -3.73
C ASP A 446 -13.64 1.68 -4.74
N SER A 447 -13.10 1.74 -5.96
CA SER A 447 -13.74 2.37 -7.10
C SER A 447 -13.71 1.43 -8.32
N GLU A 448 -14.16 1.91 -9.47
CA GLU A 448 -14.03 1.16 -10.72
C GLU A 448 -12.56 0.91 -11.11
N GLU A 449 -11.65 1.83 -10.75
CA GLU A 449 -10.25 1.85 -11.21
C GLU A 449 -9.24 1.57 -10.06
N SER A 450 -9.70 1.45 -8.82
CA SER A 450 -8.86 1.17 -7.65
C SER A 450 -9.34 -0.03 -6.84
N THR A 451 -8.40 -0.71 -6.19
CA THR A 451 -8.66 -1.75 -5.20
C THR A 451 -8.04 -1.35 -3.88
N ILE A 452 -8.72 -1.68 -2.78
CA ILE A 452 -8.15 -1.61 -1.44
C ILE A 452 -7.61 -3.00 -1.08
N CYS A 453 -6.40 -3.02 -0.53
CA CYS A 453 -5.79 -4.21 0.05
C CYS A 453 -5.95 -4.15 1.57
N ASN A 454 -6.89 -4.92 2.12
CA ASN A 454 -7.09 -4.99 3.57
C ASN A 454 -6.22 -6.10 4.15
N VAL A 455 -5.22 -5.72 4.93
CA VAL A 455 -4.33 -6.67 5.60
C VAL A 455 -5.08 -7.34 6.75
N VAL A 456 -5.23 -8.66 6.68
CA VAL A 456 -5.77 -9.50 7.75
C VAL A 456 -4.66 -9.79 8.76
N HIS A 457 -3.53 -10.31 8.28
CA HIS A 457 -2.37 -10.63 9.10
C HIS A 457 -1.06 -10.32 8.39
N THR A 458 -0.06 -9.90 9.16
CA THR A 458 1.33 -9.80 8.72
C THR A 458 2.17 -10.71 9.60
N PHE A 459 2.59 -11.85 9.05
CA PHE A 459 3.51 -12.75 9.73
C PHE A 459 4.95 -12.29 9.48
N HIS A 460 5.61 -11.87 10.54
CA HIS A 460 7.02 -11.50 10.50
C HIS A 460 7.86 -12.77 10.62
N ALA A 461 8.75 -12.98 9.65
CA ALA A 461 9.65 -14.11 9.57
C ALA A 461 11.10 -13.66 9.86
N GLY A 462 12.09 -14.36 9.30
CA GLY A 462 13.51 -14.09 9.50
C GLY A 462 13.99 -12.78 8.88
N ASN A 463 15.21 -12.38 9.22
CA ASN A 463 15.92 -11.24 8.64
C ASN A 463 16.71 -11.59 7.35
N SER A 464 16.56 -12.81 6.82
CA SER A 464 17.12 -13.25 5.54
C SER A 464 16.07 -13.95 4.69
N GLN A 465 16.04 -13.62 3.40
CA GLN A 465 15.22 -14.29 2.38
C GLN A 465 15.86 -14.14 0.99
N GLN A 466 16.89 -14.93 0.71
CA GLN A 466 17.59 -14.92 -0.58
C GLN A 466 16.88 -15.76 -1.62
N LEU A 467 16.34 -16.91 -1.21
CA LEU A 467 15.56 -17.82 -2.02
C LEU A 467 14.19 -17.23 -2.28
N LEU A 468 13.75 -17.35 -3.54
CA LEU A 468 12.36 -17.19 -3.91
C LEU A 468 11.62 -18.48 -3.54
N SER A 469 11.49 -18.74 -2.24
CA SER A 469 10.65 -19.81 -1.71
C SER A 469 9.18 -19.44 -1.89
N ARG A 470 8.32 -20.41 -2.17
CA ARG A 470 6.88 -20.21 -2.41
C ARG A 470 6.09 -20.78 -1.22
N PRO A 471 5.57 -19.91 -0.34
CA PRO A 471 4.65 -20.31 0.72
C PRO A 471 3.32 -20.81 0.15
N CYS A 472 2.64 -21.66 0.91
CA CYS A 472 1.34 -22.20 0.51
C CYS A 472 0.33 -22.14 1.67
N TYR A 473 -0.95 -22.22 1.32
CA TYR A 473 -2.03 -22.42 2.27
C TYR A 473 -2.24 -23.92 2.54
N LEU A 474 -2.63 -24.24 3.77
CA LEU A 474 -3.01 -25.58 4.23
C LEU A 474 -4.40 -25.48 4.89
N ASN A 475 -5.39 -26.11 4.28
CA ASN A 475 -6.77 -26.06 4.77
C ASN A 475 -7.01 -27.21 5.76
N ILE A 476 -7.12 -26.91 7.06
CA ILE A 476 -7.53 -27.88 8.08
C ILE A 476 -9.03 -27.68 8.41
N GLU A 477 -9.62 -28.58 9.19
CA GLU A 477 -11.06 -28.61 9.44
C GLU A 477 -11.61 -27.27 9.96
N ASN A 478 -10.92 -26.65 10.93
CA ASN A 478 -11.39 -25.45 11.62
C ASN A 478 -10.49 -24.21 11.42
N ASP A 479 -9.47 -24.31 10.57
CA ASP A 479 -8.51 -23.22 10.37
C ASP A 479 -7.86 -23.33 8.99
N THR A 480 -7.19 -22.26 8.59
CA THR A 480 -6.32 -22.25 7.43
C THR A 480 -4.93 -21.85 7.89
N LEU A 481 -3.94 -22.68 7.60
CA LEU A 481 -2.56 -22.39 7.96
C LEU A 481 -1.80 -21.81 6.76
N VAL A 482 -0.91 -20.87 7.01
CA VAL A 482 0.13 -20.44 6.07
C VAL A 482 1.40 -21.19 6.42
N ALA A 483 1.99 -21.87 5.44
CA ALA A 483 3.28 -22.54 5.58
C ALA A 483 4.34 -21.80 4.78
N ALA A 484 5.40 -21.33 5.45
CA ALA A 484 6.52 -20.67 4.77
C ALA A 484 7.87 -21.11 5.34
N TYR A 485 8.84 -21.23 4.44
CA TYR A 485 10.22 -21.52 4.81
C TYR A 485 10.93 -20.26 5.32
N GLN A 486 11.56 -20.38 6.48
CA GLN A 486 12.39 -19.35 7.09
C GLN A 486 13.87 -19.75 6.96
N GLU A 487 14.64 -18.94 6.23
CA GLU A 487 16.07 -19.21 6.04
C GLU A 487 16.88 -19.07 7.33
N SER A 488 16.59 -18.05 8.15
CA SER A 488 17.35 -17.75 9.36
C SER A 488 17.24 -18.83 10.43
N SER A 489 16.09 -19.52 10.51
CA SER A 489 15.83 -20.59 11.47
C SER A 489 15.92 -21.98 10.85
N THR A 490 16.16 -22.08 9.54
CA THR A 490 16.16 -23.35 8.78
C THR A 490 14.94 -24.21 9.07
N SER A 491 13.76 -23.58 9.08
CA SER A 491 12.52 -24.24 9.47
C SER A 491 11.35 -23.81 8.58
N ILE A 492 10.30 -24.61 8.56
CA ILE A 492 9.01 -24.24 7.98
C ILE A 492 8.10 -23.82 9.13
N SER A 493 7.76 -22.55 9.17
CA SER A 493 6.81 -22.04 10.14
C SER A 493 5.38 -22.17 9.61
N LEU A 494 4.47 -22.57 10.50
CA LEU A 494 3.05 -22.67 10.26
C LEU A 494 2.33 -21.62 11.09
N TRP A 495 1.59 -20.72 10.43
CA TRP A 495 0.79 -19.69 11.09
C TRP A 495 -0.69 -19.91 10.85
N SER A 496 -1.49 -19.74 11.90
CA SER A 496 -2.93 -19.80 11.84
C SER A 496 -3.50 -18.48 11.30
N VAL A 497 -4.34 -18.57 10.27
CA VAL A 497 -5.04 -17.41 9.70
C VAL A 497 -6.23 -16.99 10.56
N SER A 498 -6.81 -17.88 11.37
CA SER A 498 -7.88 -17.49 12.30
C SER A 498 -7.36 -16.74 13.53
N THR A 499 -6.19 -17.13 14.05
CA THR A 499 -5.65 -16.54 15.30
C THR A 499 -4.52 -15.54 15.07
N GLY A 500 -3.93 -15.51 13.87
CA GLY A 500 -2.77 -14.68 13.55
C GLY A 500 -1.46 -15.13 14.24
N LYS A 501 -1.43 -16.30 14.90
CA LYS A 501 -0.27 -16.79 15.66
C LYS A 501 0.44 -17.93 14.95
N GLN A 502 1.75 -18.04 15.20
CA GLN A 502 2.52 -19.21 14.78
C GLN A 502 2.09 -20.41 15.63
N VAL A 503 1.62 -21.48 14.99
CA VAL A 503 1.12 -22.69 15.66
C VAL A 503 2.16 -23.80 15.72
N ASN A 504 3.08 -23.84 14.76
CA ASN A 504 4.11 -24.88 14.71
C ASN A 504 5.33 -24.41 13.90
N SER A 505 6.46 -25.09 14.08
CA SER A 505 7.65 -24.94 13.26
C SER A 505 8.28 -26.30 13.02
N LEU A 506 8.54 -26.61 11.75
CA LEU A 506 9.12 -27.89 11.31
C LEU A 506 10.59 -27.65 10.93
N PRO A 507 11.56 -28.18 11.68
CA PRO A 507 12.96 -28.06 11.29
C PRO A 507 13.20 -28.80 9.98
N VAL A 508 13.98 -28.19 9.08
CA VAL A 508 14.32 -28.78 7.79
C VAL A 508 15.83 -28.75 7.56
N SER A 509 16.36 -29.83 7.00
CA SER A 509 17.80 -29.95 6.75
C SER A 509 18.27 -29.33 5.44
N ASP A 510 17.38 -29.18 4.46
CA ASP A 510 17.70 -28.53 3.19
C ASP A 510 16.83 -27.27 3.02
N PRO A 511 17.36 -26.21 2.37
CA PRO A 511 16.55 -25.05 2.02
C PRO A 511 15.38 -25.41 1.11
N VAL A 512 14.21 -24.87 1.42
CA VAL A 512 12.95 -25.18 0.72
C VAL A 512 12.67 -24.09 -0.31
N VAL A 513 12.49 -24.50 -1.58
CA VAL A 513 12.28 -23.62 -2.74
C VAL A 513 10.83 -23.54 -3.18
N ASP A 514 10.01 -24.56 -2.91
CA ASP A 514 8.59 -24.58 -3.25
C ASP A 514 7.84 -25.52 -2.28
N MET A 515 6.54 -25.27 -2.08
CA MET A 515 5.68 -25.98 -1.14
C MET A 515 4.25 -26.05 -1.68
N CYS A 516 3.55 -27.15 -1.42
CA CYS A 516 2.16 -27.31 -1.81
C CYS A 516 1.41 -28.23 -0.84
N ALA A 517 0.12 -27.95 -0.65
CA ALA A 517 -0.81 -28.82 0.06
C ALA A 517 -1.21 -29.99 -0.84
N VAL A 518 -1.30 -31.19 -0.26
CA VAL A 518 -1.68 -32.40 -0.98
C VAL A 518 -2.73 -33.13 -0.16
N ASP A 519 -3.97 -33.10 -0.65
CA ASP A 519 -5.10 -33.79 -0.04
C ASP A 519 -5.29 -35.15 -0.71
N VAL A 520 -5.16 -36.23 0.08
CA VAL A 520 -5.31 -37.62 -0.38
C VAL A 520 -6.18 -38.40 0.59
N SER A 521 -7.34 -38.88 0.13
CA SER A 521 -8.23 -39.74 0.94
C SER A 521 -8.54 -39.18 2.34
N ASN A 522 -8.84 -37.88 2.44
CA ASN A 522 -9.08 -37.12 3.68
C ASN A 522 -7.87 -36.94 4.60
N ASN A 523 -6.66 -37.32 4.18
CA ASN A 523 -5.42 -36.96 4.84
C ASN A 523 -4.81 -35.74 4.15
N LEU A 524 -4.41 -34.76 4.95
CA LEU A 524 -3.71 -33.57 4.49
C LEU A 524 -2.21 -33.78 4.63
N TYR A 525 -1.49 -33.57 3.53
CA TYR A 525 -0.03 -33.58 3.52
C TYR A 525 0.50 -32.22 3.08
N LEU A 526 1.68 -31.87 3.59
CA LEU A 526 2.49 -30.76 3.11
C LEU A 526 3.66 -31.34 2.32
N ALA A 527 3.71 -31.09 1.01
CA ALA A 527 4.86 -31.40 0.17
C ALA A 527 5.81 -30.21 0.14
N THR A 528 7.10 -30.46 0.36
CA THR A 528 8.14 -29.44 0.34
C THR A 528 9.25 -29.85 -0.60
N LEU A 529 9.73 -28.91 -1.40
CA LEU A 529 10.75 -29.13 -2.41
C LEU A 529 12.04 -28.43 -1.99
N SER A 530 13.15 -29.16 -1.95
CA SER A 530 14.49 -28.58 -1.96
C SER A 530 15.09 -28.64 -3.36
N SER A 531 16.34 -28.18 -3.53
CA SER A 531 17.04 -28.33 -4.81
C SER A 531 17.20 -29.78 -5.26
N LYS A 532 17.09 -30.76 -4.35
CA LYS A 532 17.38 -32.19 -4.59
C LYS A 532 16.25 -33.16 -4.23
N LYS A 533 15.41 -32.81 -3.24
CA LYS A 533 14.49 -33.75 -2.59
C LYS A 533 13.09 -33.17 -2.45
N VAL A 534 12.10 -34.07 -2.47
CA VAL A 534 10.73 -33.77 -2.04
C VAL A 534 10.53 -34.43 -0.68
N ARG A 535 10.07 -33.67 0.32
CA ARG A 535 9.68 -34.19 1.62
C ARG A 535 8.18 -34.06 1.78
N ILE A 536 7.56 -35.09 2.33
CA ILE A 536 6.12 -35.17 2.56
C ILE A 536 5.91 -35.21 4.06
N TYR A 537 5.15 -34.24 4.57
CA TYR A 537 4.76 -34.16 5.97
C TYR A 537 3.27 -34.46 6.10
N ASN A 538 2.90 -35.40 6.95
CA ASN A 538 1.52 -35.79 7.17
C ASN A 538 0.92 -35.03 8.36
N HIS A 539 -0.31 -34.54 8.23
CA HIS A 539 -1.07 -33.92 9.31
C HIS A 539 -1.80 -35.00 10.13
N GLY A 540 -1.17 -35.43 11.23
CA GLY A 540 -1.66 -36.53 12.07
C GLY A 540 -1.61 -36.25 13.56
#